data_AF-X1G8A6-F1
#
_entry.id   AF-X1G8A6-F1
#
_cell.length_a   1.000
_cell.length_b   1.000
_cell.length_c   1.000
_cell.angle_alpha   90.00
_cell.angle_beta   90.00
_cell.angle_gamma   90.00
#
_symmetry.space_group_name_H-M   'P 1'
#
loop_
_entity.id
_entity.type
_entity.pdbx_description
1 polymer ?
#
loop_
_entity_poly.entity_id
_entity_poly.type
_entity_poly.pdbx_seq_one_letter_code
_entity_poly.pdbx_strand_id
1 'polypeptide(L)'
;CIEATEHRIKALREISSGALPGKSLVIYEPELEMATDVFPCEDGHAQERSLLSEVLPTLIARDILIMDRNFCVRDFLHGINARGAYFVCRQHQG
;
A
#
# COMPACT_ATOMS: atom_id res chain seq x y z
N CYS A 1 -8.03 -43.35 -5.80
CA CYS A 1 -8.49 -42.12 -6.49
C CYS A 1 -8.29 -40.96 -5.53
N ILE A 2 -7.48 -39.96 -5.90
CA ILE A 2 -7.36 -38.74 -5.09
C ILE A 2 -8.60 -37.91 -5.45
N GLU A 3 -9.49 -37.69 -4.49
CA GLU A 3 -10.64 -36.80 -4.70
C GLU A 3 -10.13 -35.42 -5.10
N ALA A 4 -10.79 -34.80 -6.09
CA ALA A 4 -10.45 -33.45 -6.52
C ALA A 4 -10.62 -32.50 -5.32
N THR A 5 -9.53 -31.87 -4.90
CA THR A 5 -9.57 -30.88 -3.83
C THR A 5 -10.16 -29.58 -4.35
N GLU A 6 -11.03 -28.97 -3.54
CA GLU A 6 -11.56 -27.65 -3.87
C GLU A 6 -10.44 -26.61 -3.89
N HIS A 7 -10.15 -26.06 -5.07
CA HIS A 7 -9.13 -25.02 -5.27
C HIS A 7 -9.56 -23.66 -4.67
N ARG A 8 -10.84 -23.51 -4.31
CA ARG A 8 -11.37 -22.29 -3.71
C ARG A 8 -11.16 -22.25 -2.20
N ILE A 9 -10.75 -21.08 -1.70
CA ILE A 9 -10.73 -20.80 -0.27
C ILE A 9 -12.14 -20.95 0.32
N LYS A 10 -12.22 -21.37 1.59
CA LYS A 10 -13.48 -21.78 2.23
C LYS A 10 -14.58 -20.72 2.13
N ALA A 11 -14.23 -19.44 2.27
CA ALA A 11 -15.16 -18.32 2.20
C ALA A 11 -15.85 -18.12 0.83
N LEU A 12 -15.28 -18.67 -0.26
CA LEU A 12 -15.77 -18.48 -1.63
C LEU A 12 -16.46 -19.71 -2.22
N ARG A 13 -16.65 -20.78 -1.45
CA ARG A 13 -17.22 -22.04 -1.95
C ARG A 13 -18.71 -21.93 -2.29
N GLU A 14 -19.44 -21.03 -1.62
CA GLU A 14 -20.87 -20.81 -1.84
C GLU A 14 -21.16 -19.65 -2.82
N ILE A 15 -20.13 -18.98 -3.33
CA ILE A 15 -20.26 -17.79 -4.19
C ILE A 15 -19.67 -18.10 -5.57
N SER A 16 -20.33 -17.68 -6.65
CA SER A 16 -19.84 -17.95 -8.02
C SER A 16 -18.65 -17.05 -8.42
N SER A 17 -18.54 -15.88 -7.80
CA SER A 17 -17.49 -14.88 -8.04
C SER A 17 -16.12 -15.32 -7.51
N GLY A 18 -15.05 -14.87 -8.20
CA GLY A 18 -13.69 -15.02 -7.72
C GLY A 18 -13.35 -14.07 -6.58
N ALA A 19 -12.25 -14.35 -5.87
CA ALA A 19 -11.68 -13.40 -4.92
C ALA A 19 -11.30 -12.11 -5.66
N LEU A 20 -11.68 -10.95 -5.11
CA LEU A 20 -11.09 -9.69 -5.57
C LEU A 20 -9.62 -9.63 -5.11
N PRO A 21 -8.71 -9.12 -5.94
CA PRO A 21 -7.34 -8.91 -5.50
C PRO A 21 -7.33 -7.80 -4.46
N GLY A 22 -6.83 -8.10 -3.26
CA GLY A 22 -6.45 -7.08 -2.30
C GLY A 22 -5.29 -6.23 -2.85
N LYS A 23 -4.99 -5.15 -2.16
CA LYS A 23 -3.85 -4.26 -2.46
C LYS A 23 -2.89 -4.22 -1.29
N SER A 24 -1.68 -3.77 -1.54
CA SER A 24 -0.74 -3.43 -0.48
C SER A 24 0.04 -2.20 -0.87
N LEU A 25 0.34 -1.37 0.12
CA LEU A 25 1.34 -0.32 0.02
C LEU A 25 2.55 -0.77 0.82
N VAL A 26 3.76 -0.49 0.34
CA VAL A 26 4.99 -0.92 1.00
C VAL A 26 6.00 0.22 1.07
N ILE A 27 6.81 0.23 2.13
CA ILE A 27 8.06 0.99 2.15
C ILE A 27 9.15 0.04 1.66
N TYR A 28 9.78 0.43 0.56
CA TYR A 28 10.91 -0.29 -0.02
C TYR A 28 12.20 0.46 0.28
N GLU A 29 13.12 -0.21 0.96
CA GLU A 29 14.45 0.31 1.26
C GLU A 29 15.45 -0.15 0.20
N PRO A 30 15.95 0.76 -0.68
CA PRO A 30 16.83 0.37 -1.78
C PRO A 30 18.18 -0.19 -1.31
N GLU A 31 18.70 0.28 -0.18
CA GLU A 31 19.97 -0.21 0.38
C GLU A 31 19.89 -1.66 0.84
N LEU A 32 18.70 -2.09 1.28
CA LEU A 32 18.43 -3.45 1.74
C LEU A 32 17.81 -4.34 0.65
N GLU A 33 17.46 -3.74 -0.49
CA GLU A 33 16.65 -4.35 -1.56
C GLU A 33 15.37 -5.04 -1.05
N MET A 34 14.72 -4.47 -0.04
CA MET A 34 13.67 -5.15 0.72
C MET A 34 12.51 -4.22 1.09
N ALA A 35 11.31 -4.80 1.16
CA ALA A 35 10.16 -4.14 1.77
C ALA A 35 10.27 -4.24 3.31
N THR A 36 10.39 -3.12 3.99
CA THR A 36 10.53 -3.06 5.47
C THR A 36 9.19 -2.93 6.17
N ASP A 37 8.23 -2.28 5.53
CA ASP A 37 6.87 -2.07 6.04
C ASP A 37 5.86 -2.46 4.97
N VAL A 38 4.82 -3.17 5.39
CA VAL A 38 3.73 -3.65 4.51
C VAL A 38 2.40 -3.26 5.10
N PHE A 39 1.62 -2.51 4.34
CA PHE A 39 0.28 -2.04 4.69
C PHE A 39 -0.74 -2.76 3.80
N PRO A 40 -1.37 -3.86 4.27
CA PRO A 40 -2.33 -4.62 3.49
C PRO A 40 -3.70 -3.94 3.43
N CYS A 41 -4.40 -4.11 2.31
CA CYS A 41 -5.77 -3.66 2.10
C CYS A 41 -6.58 -4.78 1.45
N GLU A 42 -7.54 -5.33 2.20
CA GLU A 42 -8.39 -6.42 1.69
C GLU A 42 -9.40 -5.93 0.64
N ASP A 43 -9.75 -4.65 0.67
CA ASP A 43 -10.68 -4.05 -0.28
C ASP A 43 -9.98 -3.72 -1.62
N GLY A 44 -10.14 -4.62 -2.60
CA GLY A 44 -9.61 -4.42 -3.96
C GLY A 44 -10.17 -3.20 -4.71
N HIS A 45 -11.28 -2.64 -4.25
CA HIS A 45 -11.85 -1.41 -4.82
C HIS A 45 -11.32 -0.14 -4.16
N ALA A 46 -10.85 -0.22 -2.91
CA ALA A 46 -10.24 0.90 -2.22
C ALA A 46 -9.00 1.39 -2.96
N GLN A 47 -8.75 2.69 -2.92
CA GLN A 47 -7.51 3.24 -3.47
C GLN A 47 -6.40 3.15 -2.44
N GLU A 48 -5.18 2.82 -2.88
CA GLU A 48 -3.98 2.73 -2.01
C GLU A 48 -3.74 4.02 -1.20
N ARG A 49 -4.26 5.15 -1.68
CA ARG A 49 -4.28 6.43 -0.96
C ARG A 49 -4.96 6.36 0.42
N SER A 50 -5.89 5.44 0.64
CA SER A 50 -6.52 5.25 1.96
C SER A 50 -5.52 4.77 3.02
N LEU A 51 -4.41 4.15 2.60
CA LEU A 51 -3.38 3.62 3.50
C LEU A 51 -2.36 4.68 3.93
N LEU A 52 -2.39 5.88 3.35
CA LEU A 52 -1.40 6.93 3.64
C LEU A 52 -1.40 7.39 5.09
N SER A 53 -2.55 7.33 5.77
CA SER A 53 -2.65 7.63 7.21
C SER A 53 -1.92 6.61 8.07
N GLU A 54 -1.78 5.37 7.59
CA GLU A 54 -1.06 4.30 8.29
C GLU A 54 0.44 4.37 8.03
N VAL A 55 0.85 4.90 6.86
CA VAL A 55 2.25 5.14 6.52
C VAL A 55 2.86 6.27 7.37
N LEU A 56 2.15 7.38 7.57
CA LEU A 56 2.73 8.54 8.26
C LEU A 56 3.38 8.20 9.63
N PRO A 57 2.72 7.45 10.54
CA PRO A 57 3.31 7.05 11.82
C PRO A 57 4.66 6.33 11.76
N THR A 58 4.97 5.63 10.66
CA THR A 58 6.22 4.85 10.54
C THR A 58 7.42 5.71 10.16
N LEU A 59 7.18 6.92 9.63
CA LEU A 59 8.25 7.80 9.19
C LEU A 59 9.02 8.40 10.36
N ILE A 60 10.35 8.39 10.24
CA ILE A 60 11.27 9.06 11.14
C ILE A 60 11.88 10.30 10.49
N ALA A 61 12.46 11.16 11.33
CA ALA A 61 13.09 12.37 10.83
C ALA A 61 14.21 12.03 9.85
N ARG A 62 14.26 12.78 8.73
CA ARG A 62 15.23 12.66 7.63
C ARG A 62 15.02 11.49 6.67
N ASP A 63 13.93 10.73 6.80
CA ASP A 63 13.53 9.81 5.73
C ASP A 63 13.28 10.56 4.42
N ILE A 64 13.53 9.91 3.28
CA ILE A 64 13.23 10.43 1.96
C ILE A 64 12.30 9.47 1.26
N LEU A 65 11.03 9.85 1.11
CA LEU A 65 10.07 9.07 0.34
C LEU A 65 10.21 9.37 -1.15
N ILE A 66 10.39 8.34 -1.96
CA ILE A 66 10.30 8.42 -3.42
C ILE A 66 8.97 7.82 -3.84
N MET A 67 8.07 8.65 -4.37
CA MET A 67 6.68 8.23 -4.59
C MET A 67 6.09 8.75 -5.90
N ASP A 68 5.13 8.01 -6.44
CA ASP A 68 4.46 8.38 -7.69
C ASP A 68 3.37 9.47 -7.48
N ARG A 69 2.79 9.94 -8.60
CA ARG A 69 1.78 11.02 -8.62
C ARG A 69 0.49 10.71 -7.87
N ASN A 70 0.15 9.44 -7.68
CA ASN A 70 -1.00 8.96 -6.92
C ASN A 70 -0.86 9.30 -5.43
N PHE A 71 0.38 9.40 -4.93
CA PHE A 71 0.67 9.74 -3.54
C PHE A 71 0.95 11.24 -3.32
N CYS A 72 0.80 12.06 -4.37
CA CYS A 72 0.88 13.52 -4.32
C CYS A 72 -0.37 14.14 -3.65
N VAL A 73 -0.70 13.69 -2.43
CA VAL A 73 -1.88 14.12 -1.66
C VAL A 73 -1.46 15.19 -0.67
N ARG A 74 -2.06 16.38 -0.75
CA ARG A 74 -1.68 17.56 0.05
C ARG A 74 -1.48 17.26 1.54
N ASP A 75 -2.44 16.57 2.16
CA ASP A 75 -2.40 16.35 3.62
C ASP A 75 -1.30 15.33 3.98
N PHE A 76 -1.00 14.38 3.09
CA PHE A 76 0.12 13.46 3.24
C PHE A 76 1.47 14.20 3.12
N LEU A 77 1.63 15.09 2.13
CA LEU A 77 2.84 15.91 1.96
C LEU A 77 3.13 16.77 3.21
N HIS A 78 2.10 17.40 3.77
CA HIS A 78 2.24 18.14 5.03
C HIS A 78 2.57 17.22 6.21
N GLY A 79 1.98 16.03 6.26
CA GLY A 79 2.28 15.01 7.27
C GLY A 79 3.74 14.55 7.25
N ILE A 80 4.32 14.35 6.06
CA ILE A 80 5.74 14.03 5.89
C ILE A 80 6.61 15.17 6.46
N ASN A 81 6.34 16.41 6.04
CA ASN A 81 7.08 17.57 6.50
C ASN A 81 6.98 17.79 8.03
N ALA A 82 5.79 17.56 8.62
CA ALA A 82 5.57 17.69 10.06
C ALA A 82 6.41 16.70 10.88
N ARG A 83 6.87 15.59 10.28
CA ARG A 83 7.74 14.59 10.90
C ARG A 83 9.23 14.86 10.68
N GLY A 84 9.57 15.94 9.97
CA GLY A 84 10.95 16.23 9.58
C GLY A 84 11.51 15.27 8.53
N ALA A 85 10.63 14.56 7.81
CA ALA A 85 10.97 13.76 6.66
C ALA A 85 10.81 14.57 5.37
N TYR A 86 11.33 14.04 4.27
CA TYR A 86 11.38 14.67 2.96
C TYR A 86 10.74 13.76 1.91
N PHE A 87 10.46 14.33 0.73
CA PHE A 87 9.89 13.56 -0.36
C PHE A 87 10.39 14.02 -1.73
N VAL A 88 10.48 13.06 -2.65
CA VAL A 88 10.56 13.26 -4.09
C VAL A 88 9.32 12.63 -4.69
N CYS A 89 8.43 13.46 -5.22
CA CYS A 89 7.17 13.02 -5.79
C CYS A 89 7.05 13.45 -7.24
N ARG A 90 6.58 12.55 -8.10
CA ARG A 90 6.16 12.95 -9.45
C ARG A 90 4.93 13.84 -9.35
N GLN A 91 5.04 15.09 -9.82
CA GLN A 91 3.91 16.02 -9.81
C GLN A 91 2.72 15.45 -10.60
N HIS A 92 1.52 15.59 -10.03
CA HIS A 92 0.27 15.27 -10.73
C HIS A 92 0.02 16.33 -11.81
N GLN A 93 -0.14 15.90 -13.07
CA GLN A 93 -0.72 16.75 -14.11
C GLN A 93 -2.22 16.79 -13.82
N GLY A 94 -2.73 17.97 -13.44
CA GLY A 94 -4.15 18.19 -13.16
C GLY A 94 -5.05 17.91 -14.36
#